data_AF-A0A9E3SMR3-F1
#
_entry.id   AF-A0A9E3SMR3-F1
#
_cell.length_a   1.000
_cell.length_b   1.000
_cell.length_c   1.000
_cell.angle_alpha   90.00
_cell.angle_beta   90.00
_cell.angle_gamma   90.00
#
_symmetry.space_group_name_H-M   'P 1'
#
loop_
_entity.id
_entity.type
_entity.pdbx_description
1 polymer ?
#
loop_
_entity_poly.entity_id
_entity_poly.type
_entity_poly.pdbx_seq_one_letter_code
_entity_poly.pdbx_strand_id
1 'polypeptide(L)'
;MQSRLEQTRISQLTSTYSPDEPPRLPLDFGDYLSILWRLDKHANHPGKVKYYRQCVQALATALNFQNRSIYRLVEITPPGQLYRQLPNAPYRGTHHLIDAHDRKAAISQLADLRNDVLKIGTYQDQWPVSWPGSGIVDTDLRERVFAVLFTALQGQFGSFGRLLLVVDIVLSDLLLGFQQEAREVKLERLIQEFRYPDPTDNQVRWMYYGDEE
;
A
#
# COMPACT_ATOMS: atom_id res chain seq x y z
N MET A 1 -14.73 20.43 -0.51
CA MET A 1 -13.69 20.45 -1.55
C MET A 1 -12.47 19.72 -1.00
N GLN A 2 -11.94 18.76 -1.75
CA GLN A 2 -10.71 18.07 -1.39
C GLN A 2 -9.51 18.95 -1.78
N SER A 3 -8.49 19.02 -0.93
CA SER A 3 -7.28 19.74 -1.26
C SER A 3 -6.53 19.02 -2.39
N ARG A 4 -5.92 19.76 -3.32
CA ARG A 4 -5.06 19.21 -4.37
C ARG A 4 -3.91 18.37 -3.79
N LEU A 5 -3.44 18.72 -2.59
CA LEU A 5 -2.41 17.97 -1.88
C LEU A 5 -2.92 16.60 -1.43
N GLU A 6 -4.13 16.54 -0.85
CA GLU A 6 -4.75 15.28 -0.44
C GLU A 6 -4.99 14.35 -1.63
N GLN A 7 -5.44 14.90 -2.76
CA GLN A 7 -5.64 14.12 -3.99
C GLN A 7 -4.32 13.51 -4.49
N THR A 8 -3.25 14.31 -4.50
CA THR A 8 -1.93 13.84 -4.92
C THR A 8 -1.40 12.76 -3.97
N ARG A 9 -1.63 12.93 -2.67
CA ARG A 9 -1.25 11.95 -1.65
C ARG A 9 -1.99 10.63 -1.83
N ILE A 10 -3.31 10.68 -1.98
CA ILE A 10 -4.15 9.49 -2.22
C ILE A 10 -3.73 8.80 -3.51
N SER A 11 -3.50 9.56 -4.59
CA SER A 11 -3.02 9.03 -5.86
C SER A 11 -1.70 8.26 -5.71
N GLN A 12 -0.76 8.76 -4.90
CA GLN A 12 0.47 8.02 -4.62
C GLN A 12 0.18 6.75 -3.81
N LEU A 13 -0.62 6.84 -2.74
CA LEU A 13 -0.97 5.68 -1.91
C LEU A 13 -1.70 4.57 -2.69
N THR A 14 -2.41 4.91 -3.77
CA THR A 14 -3.08 3.96 -4.67
C THR A 14 -2.26 3.61 -5.91
N SER A 15 -1.11 4.23 -6.16
CA SER A 15 -0.26 3.91 -7.31
C SER A 15 0.30 2.49 -7.26
N THR A 16 0.86 2.01 -8.37
CA THR A 16 1.50 0.70 -8.40
C THR A 16 2.81 0.66 -7.61
N TYR A 17 3.49 1.81 -7.43
CA TYR A 17 4.88 1.87 -6.98
C TYR A 17 5.83 1.05 -7.86
N SER A 18 5.46 0.80 -9.12
CA SER A 18 6.29 0.08 -10.08
C SER A 18 7.45 0.94 -10.58
N PRO A 19 8.46 0.36 -11.27
CA PRO A 19 9.52 1.13 -11.90
C PRO A 19 9.03 2.17 -12.93
N ASP A 20 7.87 1.96 -13.54
CA ASP A 20 7.28 2.90 -14.51
C ASP A 20 6.36 3.94 -13.86
N GLU A 21 5.97 3.70 -12.61
CA GLU A 21 5.20 4.64 -11.78
C GLU A 21 5.88 4.85 -10.42
N PRO A 22 7.11 5.42 -10.39
CA PRO A 22 7.83 5.63 -9.14
C PRO A 22 7.15 6.71 -8.29
N PRO A 23 7.26 6.63 -6.95
CA PRO A 23 6.69 7.60 -6.02
C PRO A 23 7.29 8.99 -6.26
N ARG A 24 6.43 10.02 -6.25
CA ARG A 24 6.80 11.41 -6.57
C ARG A 24 6.86 12.31 -5.34
N LEU A 25 6.05 11.99 -4.34
CA LEU A 25 6.06 12.62 -3.02
C LEU A 25 7.03 11.87 -2.11
N PRO A 26 7.57 12.55 -1.08
CA PRO A 26 8.26 11.89 0.01
C PRO A 26 7.45 10.71 0.56
N LEU A 27 8.16 9.62 0.88
CA LEU A 27 7.56 8.40 1.38
C LEU A 27 7.51 8.40 2.90
N ASP A 28 6.37 8.01 3.46
CA ASP A 28 6.12 7.90 4.91
C ASP A 28 5.63 6.49 5.28
N PHE A 29 5.05 6.36 6.48
CA PHE A 29 4.48 5.11 6.96
C PHE A 29 3.25 4.63 6.15
N GLY A 30 2.42 5.53 5.64
CA GLY A 30 1.34 5.21 4.72
C GLY A 30 1.86 4.60 3.42
N ASP A 31 2.97 5.13 2.87
CA ASP A 31 3.62 4.50 1.71
C ASP A 31 4.15 3.11 2.07
N TYR A 32 4.73 2.95 3.25
CA TYR A 32 5.18 1.64 3.72
C TYR A 32 4.04 0.62 3.77
N LEU A 33 2.89 0.98 4.35
CA LEU A 33 1.71 0.12 4.37
C LEU A 33 1.15 -0.13 2.96
N SER A 34 1.27 0.86 2.07
CA SER A 34 0.88 0.72 0.67
C SER A 34 1.76 -0.27 -0.06
N ILE A 35 3.08 -0.17 0.03
CA ILE A 35 4.02 -1.10 -0.60
C ILE A 35 3.88 -2.50 0.01
N LEU A 36 3.67 -2.59 1.33
CA LEU A 36 3.38 -3.86 2.02
C LEU A 36 2.13 -4.55 1.47
N TRP A 37 1.08 -3.77 1.17
CA TRP A 37 -0.12 -4.30 0.53
C TRP A 37 0.16 -4.83 -0.89
N ARG A 38 1.04 -4.19 -1.67
CA ARG A 38 1.44 -4.70 -3.00
C ARG A 38 2.26 -5.98 -2.90
N LEU A 39 3.14 -6.08 -1.90
CA LEU A 39 3.89 -7.30 -1.59
C LEU A 39 2.93 -8.47 -1.32
N ASP A 40 1.86 -8.24 -0.57
CA ASP A 40 0.83 -9.24 -0.30
C ASP A 40 -0.04 -9.57 -1.52
N LYS A 41 -0.50 -8.55 -2.26
CA LYS A 41 -1.33 -8.71 -3.46
C LYS A 41 -0.64 -9.59 -4.51
N HIS A 42 0.68 -9.47 -4.63
CA HIS A 42 1.48 -10.15 -5.65
C HIS A 42 2.23 -11.37 -5.09
N ALA A 43 1.72 -12.02 -4.04
CA ALA A 43 2.39 -13.17 -3.40
C ALA A 43 2.80 -14.30 -4.35
N ASN A 44 2.09 -14.46 -5.48
CA ASN A 44 2.34 -15.48 -6.49
C ASN A 44 3.29 -15.03 -7.62
N HIS A 45 3.86 -13.83 -7.56
CA HIS A 45 4.79 -13.27 -8.55
C HIS A 45 6.17 -13.04 -7.90
N PRO A 46 7.11 -14.01 -7.98
CA PRO A 46 8.41 -13.96 -7.29
C PRO A 46 9.23 -12.68 -7.51
N GLY A 47 9.29 -12.16 -8.72
CA GLY A 47 9.96 -10.93 -9.12
C GLY A 47 9.34 -9.69 -8.46
N LYS A 48 8.00 -9.57 -8.49
CA LYS A 48 7.28 -8.50 -7.78
C LYS A 48 7.45 -8.62 -6.26
N VAL A 49 7.41 -9.83 -5.71
CA VAL A 49 7.68 -10.08 -4.28
C VAL A 49 9.07 -9.60 -3.90
N LYS A 50 10.09 -9.93 -4.70
CA LYS A 50 11.46 -9.52 -4.46
C LYS A 50 11.60 -7.99 -4.53
N TYR A 51 11.01 -7.36 -5.56
CA TYR A 51 10.98 -5.92 -5.72
C TYR A 51 10.34 -5.20 -4.53
N TYR A 52 9.09 -5.53 -4.21
CA TYR A 52 8.36 -4.85 -3.14
C TYR A 52 8.98 -5.10 -1.77
N ARG A 53 9.52 -6.31 -1.50
CA ARG A 53 10.24 -6.57 -0.26
C ARG A 53 11.47 -5.68 -0.11
N GLN A 54 12.23 -5.45 -1.18
CA GLN A 54 13.37 -4.54 -1.16
C GLN A 54 12.93 -3.09 -0.89
N CYS A 55 11.83 -2.64 -1.52
CA CYS A 55 11.25 -1.31 -1.25
C CYS A 55 10.85 -1.14 0.22
N VAL A 56 10.14 -2.12 0.78
CA VAL A 56 9.66 -2.13 2.18
C VAL A 56 10.84 -2.13 3.17
N GLN A 57 11.89 -2.91 2.91
CA GLN A 57 13.10 -2.95 3.76
C GLN A 57 13.87 -1.64 3.73
N ALA A 58 14.10 -1.07 2.53
CA ALA A 58 14.77 0.21 2.36
C ALA A 58 14.01 1.34 3.10
N LEU A 59 12.69 1.39 2.91
CA LEU A 59 11.84 2.41 3.52
C LEU A 59 11.77 2.27 5.06
N ALA A 60 11.64 1.06 5.58
CA ALA A 60 11.63 0.84 7.03
C ALA A 60 12.94 1.24 7.71
N THR A 61 14.07 1.00 7.03
CA THR A 61 15.40 1.39 7.49
C THR A 61 15.50 2.91 7.52
N ALA A 62 15.09 3.59 6.43
CA ALA A 62 15.12 5.05 6.32
C ALA A 62 14.19 5.77 7.31
N LEU A 63 13.02 5.19 7.57
CA LEU A 63 12.06 5.69 8.56
C LEU A 63 12.44 5.32 10.01
N ASN A 64 13.53 4.56 10.20
CA ASN A 64 14.08 4.17 11.50
C ASN A 64 13.10 3.37 12.37
N PHE A 65 12.38 2.41 11.77
CA PHE A 65 11.58 1.46 12.53
C PHE A 65 12.01 -0.01 12.34
N GLN A 66 13.22 -0.25 11.85
CA GLN A 66 13.86 -1.58 11.78
C GLN A 66 13.84 -2.36 13.11
N ASN A 67 13.92 -1.64 14.25
CA ASN A 67 13.88 -2.24 15.58
C ASN A 67 12.45 -2.47 16.12
N ARG A 68 11.42 -2.20 15.31
CA ARG A 68 10.01 -2.36 15.70
C ARG A 68 9.48 -3.73 15.29
N SER A 69 8.41 -4.12 15.98
CA SER A 69 7.73 -5.40 15.75
C SER A 69 7.22 -5.56 14.33
N ILE A 70 6.72 -4.49 13.71
CA ILE A 70 6.23 -4.51 12.34
C ILE A 70 7.33 -4.87 11.32
N TYR A 71 8.56 -4.37 11.52
CA TYR A 71 9.67 -4.72 10.63
C TYR A 71 9.98 -6.21 10.70
N ARG A 72 10.11 -6.74 11.92
CA ARG A 72 10.34 -8.18 12.14
C ARG A 72 9.19 -9.04 11.62
N LEU A 73 7.95 -8.56 11.74
CA LEU A 73 6.77 -9.24 11.21
C LEU A 73 6.88 -9.44 9.70
N VAL A 74 7.36 -8.43 8.96
CA VAL A 74 7.57 -8.53 7.51
C VAL A 74 8.63 -9.55 7.14
N GLU A 75 9.69 -9.68 7.92
CA GLU A 75 10.77 -10.63 7.65
C GLU A 75 10.33 -12.09 7.84
N ILE A 76 9.48 -12.37 8.82
CA ILE A 76 9.08 -13.74 9.19
C ILE A 76 7.78 -14.22 8.54
N THR A 77 6.98 -13.30 7.99
CA THR A 77 5.65 -13.64 7.45
C THR A 77 5.73 -13.83 5.93
N PRO A 78 5.17 -14.92 5.39
CA PRO A 78 5.14 -15.13 3.95
C PRO A 78 4.27 -14.05 3.25
N PRO A 79 4.62 -13.65 2.01
CA PRO A 79 3.75 -12.82 1.19
C PRO A 79 2.34 -13.41 1.06
N GLY A 80 1.33 -12.55 1.00
CA GLY A 80 -0.09 -12.91 0.94
C GLY A 80 -0.73 -13.07 2.32
N GLN A 81 0.06 -12.96 3.40
CA GLN A 81 -0.41 -13.05 4.78
C GLN A 81 -0.06 -11.83 5.63
N LEU A 82 0.79 -10.91 5.16
CA LEU A 82 1.34 -9.81 5.96
C LEU A 82 0.25 -8.91 6.53
N TYR A 83 -0.71 -8.50 5.71
CA TYR A 83 -1.79 -7.61 6.10
C TYR A 83 -2.69 -8.23 7.17
N ARG A 84 -2.96 -9.54 7.06
CA ARG A 84 -3.71 -10.31 8.07
C ARG A 84 -2.94 -10.48 9.38
N GLN A 85 -1.62 -10.38 9.33
CA GLN A 85 -0.74 -10.55 10.49
C GLN A 85 -0.40 -9.22 11.17
N LEU A 86 -0.72 -8.06 10.59
CA LEU A 86 -0.54 -6.74 11.23
C LEU A 86 -1.09 -6.67 12.67
N PRO A 87 -2.28 -7.22 12.98
CA PRO A 87 -2.82 -7.21 14.35
C PRO A 87 -1.98 -8.00 15.36
N ASN A 88 -1.10 -8.88 14.87
CA ASN A 88 -0.22 -9.70 15.70
C ASN A 88 1.16 -9.06 15.92
N ALA A 89 1.42 -7.85 15.39
CA ALA A 89 2.65 -7.14 15.67
C ALA A 89 2.78 -6.90 17.18
N PRO A 90 3.82 -7.43 17.86
CA PRO A 90 3.95 -7.28 19.30
C PRO A 90 4.00 -5.80 19.71
N TYR A 91 3.09 -5.40 20.60
CA TYR A 91 3.06 -4.08 21.19
C TYR A 91 3.83 -4.09 22.53
N ARG A 92 4.76 -3.15 22.72
CA ARG A 92 5.62 -3.05 23.92
C ARG A 92 5.13 -2.03 24.96
N GLY A 93 3.93 -1.45 24.79
CA GLY A 93 3.59 -0.19 25.46
C GLY A 93 2.64 -0.23 26.66
N THR A 94 2.00 -1.35 27.01
CA THR A 94 1.03 -1.32 28.13
C THR A 94 1.07 -2.55 29.04
N HIS A 95 0.91 -2.28 30.33
CA HIS A 95 0.90 -3.26 31.43
C HIS A 95 -0.46 -3.99 31.60
N HIS A 96 -1.45 -3.70 30.74
CA HIS A 96 -2.82 -4.23 30.85
C HIS A 96 -3.21 -5.07 29.63
N LEU A 97 -3.63 -6.31 29.89
CA LEU A 97 -4.05 -7.27 28.85
C LEU A 97 -5.31 -6.84 28.07
N ILE A 98 -6.20 -6.05 28.69
CA ILE A 98 -7.43 -5.55 28.06
C ILE A 98 -7.09 -4.57 26.92
N ASP A 99 -6.14 -3.65 27.15
CA ASP A 99 -5.68 -2.72 26.12
C ASP A 99 -5.01 -3.46 24.93
N ALA A 100 -4.35 -4.59 25.18
CA ALA A 100 -3.78 -5.41 24.12
C ALA A 100 -4.85 -6.06 23.21
N HIS A 101 -5.97 -6.51 23.80
CA HIS A 101 -7.08 -7.09 23.03
C HIS A 101 -7.76 -6.06 22.14
N ASP A 102 -8.11 -4.90 22.69
CA ASP A 102 -8.80 -3.84 21.97
C ASP A 102 -7.91 -3.23 20.86
N ARG A 103 -6.61 -3.04 21.13
CA ARG A 103 -5.65 -2.60 20.11
C ARG A 103 -5.56 -3.59 18.96
N LYS A 104 -5.47 -4.90 19.26
CA LYS A 104 -5.44 -5.93 18.22
C LYS A 104 -6.70 -5.88 17.36
N ALA A 105 -7.88 -5.77 17.98
CA ALA A 105 -9.15 -5.64 17.26
C ALA A 105 -9.19 -4.37 16.39
N ALA A 106 -8.73 -3.23 16.93
CA ALA A 106 -8.66 -1.97 16.20
C ALA A 106 -7.70 -2.03 15.00
N ILE A 107 -6.49 -2.58 15.17
CA ILE A 107 -5.53 -2.78 14.07
C ILE A 107 -6.14 -3.66 12.98
N SER A 108 -6.84 -4.73 13.36
CA SER A 108 -7.51 -5.61 12.40
C SER A 108 -8.53 -4.85 11.57
N GLN A 109 -9.46 -4.13 12.21
CA GLN A 109 -10.50 -3.40 11.51
C GLN A 109 -9.97 -2.28 10.62
N LEU A 110 -8.95 -1.55 11.11
CA LEU A 110 -8.31 -0.48 10.34
C LEU A 110 -7.52 -1.04 9.15
N ALA A 111 -6.82 -2.16 9.31
CA ALA A 111 -6.18 -2.85 8.21
C ALA A 111 -7.23 -3.33 7.19
N ASP A 112 -8.29 -3.99 7.61
CA ASP A 112 -9.34 -4.47 6.69
C ASP A 112 -9.98 -3.30 5.91
N LEU A 113 -10.31 -2.20 6.58
CA LEU A 113 -10.83 -1.00 5.93
C LEU A 113 -9.83 -0.45 4.90
N ARG A 114 -8.55 -0.34 5.27
CA ARG A 114 -7.50 0.15 4.35
C ARG A 114 -7.33 -0.75 3.15
N ASN A 115 -7.34 -2.07 3.36
CA ASN A 115 -7.27 -3.08 2.31
C ASN A 115 -8.41 -2.90 1.30
N ASP A 116 -9.64 -2.71 1.78
CA ASP A 116 -10.80 -2.54 0.91
C ASP A 116 -10.76 -1.23 0.13
N VAL A 117 -10.33 -0.12 0.75
CA VAL A 117 -10.12 1.13 0.03
C VAL A 117 -9.03 0.99 -1.04
N LEU A 118 -7.93 0.29 -0.76
CA LEU A 118 -6.89 0.03 -1.77
C LEU A 118 -7.38 -0.88 -2.90
N LYS A 119 -8.18 -1.91 -2.62
CA LYS A 119 -8.79 -2.74 -3.67
C LYS A 119 -9.68 -1.89 -4.59
N ILE A 120 -10.51 -1.01 -4.03
CA ILE A 120 -11.35 -0.11 -4.82
C ILE A 120 -10.50 0.91 -5.60
N GLY A 121 -9.40 1.40 -5.03
CA GLY A 121 -8.51 2.35 -5.69
C GLY A 121 -7.63 1.76 -6.79
N THR A 122 -7.43 0.44 -6.79
CA THR A 122 -6.51 -0.28 -7.70
C THR A 122 -7.19 -1.39 -8.50
N TYR A 123 -8.52 -1.39 -8.56
CA TYR A 123 -9.30 -2.42 -9.26
C TYR A 123 -8.99 -2.51 -10.76
N GLN A 124 -8.59 -1.38 -11.38
CA GLN A 124 -8.24 -1.33 -12.81
C GLN A 124 -6.95 -2.11 -13.11
N ASP A 125 -6.02 -2.19 -12.16
CA ASP A 125 -4.76 -2.95 -12.31
C ASP A 125 -4.99 -4.45 -12.54
N GLN A 126 -6.18 -4.96 -12.21
CA GLN A 126 -6.52 -6.37 -12.34
C GLN A 126 -7.11 -6.70 -13.72
N TRP A 127 -7.28 -5.71 -14.59
CA TRP A 127 -7.89 -5.92 -15.91
C TRP A 127 -6.82 -6.46 -16.87
N PRO A 128 -6.96 -7.69 -17.38
CA PRO A 128 -5.89 -8.36 -18.11
C PRO A 128 -5.64 -7.77 -19.49
N VAL A 129 -6.70 -7.42 -20.22
CA VAL A 129 -6.62 -6.95 -21.62
C VAL A 129 -7.68 -5.87 -21.91
N SER A 130 -8.86 -6.00 -21.30
CA SER A 130 -9.97 -5.08 -21.48
C SER A 130 -10.74 -4.89 -20.19
N TRP A 131 -11.52 -3.81 -20.11
CA TRP A 131 -12.37 -3.52 -18.97
C TRP A 131 -13.59 -4.49 -18.88
N PRO A 132 -14.06 -4.83 -17.67
CA PRO A 132 -15.21 -5.70 -17.45
C PRO A 132 -16.50 -5.11 -18.04
N GLY A 133 -17.00 -5.72 -19.11
CA GLY A 133 -18.22 -5.28 -19.80
C GLY A 133 -18.01 -4.88 -21.27
N SER A 134 -16.76 -4.82 -21.75
CA SER A 134 -16.47 -4.51 -23.16
C SER A 134 -17.11 -5.48 -24.15
N GLY A 135 -17.26 -6.75 -23.77
CA GLY A 135 -17.88 -7.80 -24.58
C GLY A 135 -19.41 -7.85 -24.53
N ILE A 136 -20.09 -6.95 -23.81
CA ILE A 136 -21.55 -6.92 -23.74
C ILE A 136 -22.11 -6.44 -25.08
N VAL A 137 -22.95 -7.26 -25.73
CA VAL A 137 -23.55 -6.96 -27.03
C VAL A 137 -24.57 -5.81 -26.94
N ASP A 138 -25.43 -5.86 -25.92
CA ASP A 138 -26.39 -4.79 -25.59
C ASP A 138 -25.64 -3.47 -25.33
N THR A 139 -25.85 -2.50 -26.21
CA THR A 139 -25.19 -1.19 -26.16
C THR A 139 -25.54 -0.43 -24.89
N ASP A 140 -26.82 -0.42 -24.50
CA ASP A 140 -27.30 0.37 -23.37
C ASP A 140 -26.79 -0.22 -22.05
N LEU A 141 -26.79 -1.56 -21.93
CA LEU A 141 -26.23 -2.21 -20.75
C LEU A 141 -24.72 -1.98 -20.65
N ARG A 142 -24.00 -2.10 -21.77
CA ARG A 142 -22.55 -1.85 -21.84
C ARG A 142 -22.21 -0.42 -21.42
N GLU A 143 -22.94 0.57 -21.92
CA GLU A 143 -22.78 1.97 -21.56
C GLU A 143 -23.06 2.22 -20.07
N ARG A 144 -24.09 1.58 -19.50
CA ARG A 144 -24.37 1.66 -18.06
C ARG A 144 -23.24 1.04 -17.22
N VAL A 145 -22.71 -0.12 -17.61
CA VAL A 145 -21.57 -0.74 -16.91
C VAL A 145 -20.33 0.16 -17.00
N PHE A 146 -20.05 0.71 -18.18
CA PHE A 146 -18.97 1.67 -18.37
C PHE A 146 -19.14 2.90 -17.47
N ALA A 147 -20.33 3.51 -17.43
CA ALA A 147 -20.61 4.68 -16.60
C ALA A 147 -20.40 4.40 -15.11
N VAL A 148 -20.78 3.21 -14.62
CA VAL A 148 -20.53 2.81 -13.23
C VAL A 148 -19.03 2.69 -12.96
N LEU A 149 -18.31 1.93 -13.79
CA LEU A 149 -16.91 1.62 -13.56
C LEU A 149 -15.99 2.81 -13.76
N PHE A 150 -16.21 3.65 -14.78
CA PHE A 150 -15.29 4.73 -15.15
C PHE A 150 -15.72 6.12 -14.72
N THR A 151 -17.00 6.33 -14.40
CA THR A 151 -17.50 7.67 -14.03
C THR A 151 -17.97 7.71 -12.58
N ALA A 152 -18.97 6.91 -12.23
CA ALA A 152 -19.58 6.97 -10.91
C ALA A 152 -18.59 6.52 -9.83
N LEU A 153 -17.94 5.36 -10.00
CA LEU A 153 -17.00 4.84 -9.01
C LEU A 153 -15.80 5.76 -8.83
N GLN A 154 -15.19 6.24 -9.91
CA GLN A 154 -14.06 7.18 -9.85
C GLN A 154 -14.44 8.49 -9.15
N GLY A 155 -15.62 9.04 -9.45
CA GLY A 155 -16.14 10.24 -8.79
C GLY A 155 -16.34 10.05 -7.29
N GLN A 156 -16.84 8.87 -6.86
CA GLN A 156 -17.04 8.57 -5.45
C GLN A 156 -15.74 8.22 -4.72
N PHE A 157 -14.76 7.62 -5.42
CA PHE A 157 -13.50 7.18 -4.82
C PHE A 157 -12.72 8.35 -4.20
N GLY A 158 -12.79 9.56 -4.75
CA GLY A 158 -12.17 10.73 -4.15
C GLY A 158 -12.56 10.96 -2.68
N SER A 159 -13.80 10.64 -2.31
CA SER A 159 -14.29 10.70 -0.93
C SER A 159 -13.80 9.52 -0.09
N PHE A 160 -13.90 8.30 -0.62
CA PHE A 160 -13.47 7.08 0.08
C PHE A 160 -11.96 7.02 0.31
N GLY A 161 -11.16 7.45 -0.66
CA GLY A 161 -9.70 7.44 -0.59
C GLY A 161 -9.13 8.27 0.55
N ARG A 162 -9.87 9.28 1.04
CA ARG A 162 -9.48 10.06 2.23
C ARG A 162 -9.37 9.21 3.50
N LEU A 163 -10.08 8.08 3.56
CA LEU A 163 -9.96 7.15 4.67
C LEU A 163 -8.53 6.61 4.80
N LEU A 164 -7.78 6.48 3.70
CA LEU A 164 -6.37 6.07 3.77
C LEU A 164 -5.56 7.01 4.66
N LEU A 165 -5.75 8.33 4.51
CA LEU A 165 -4.98 9.33 5.25
C LEU A 165 -5.24 9.24 6.76
N VAL A 166 -6.51 9.06 7.15
CA VAL A 166 -6.89 9.01 8.57
C VAL A 166 -6.53 7.65 9.18
N VAL A 167 -6.76 6.57 8.45
CA VAL A 167 -6.41 5.21 8.89
C VAL A 167 -4.90 5.06 9.06
N ASP A 168 -4.10 5.64 8.17
CA ASP A 168 -2.63 5.57 8.24
C ASP A 168 -2.08 6.28 9.49
N ILE A 169 -2.67 7.39 9.90
CA ILE A 169 -2.31 8.09 11.15
C ILE A 169 -2.56 7.17 12.35
N VAL A 170 -3.77 6.61 12.45
CA VAL A 170 -4.14 5.76 13.60
C VAL A 170 -3.33 4.46 13.60
N LEU A 171 -3.11 3.84 12.43
CA LEU A 171 -2.25 2.66 12.32
C LEU A 171 -0.80 2.97 12.68
N SER A 172 -0.27 4.14 12.33
CA SER A 172 1.06 4.58 12.76
C SER A 172 1.15 4.63 14.28
N ASP A 173 0.17 5.24 14.95
CA ASP A 173 0.15 5.33 16.41
C ASP A 173 0.04 3.96 17.08
N LEU A 174 -0.79 3.06 16.53
CA LEU A 174 -0.99 1.71 17.07
C LEU A 174 0.22 0.79 16.85
N LEU A 175 0.89 0.89 15.69
CA LEU A 175 1.96 -0.03 15.27
C LEU A 175 3.37 0.47 15.64
N LEU A 176 3.60 1.79 15.61
CA LEU A 176 4.91 2.41 15.85
C LEU A 176 5.01 3.10 17.22
N GLY A 177 3.87 3.55 17.76
CA GLY A 177 3.78 4.29 19.03
C GLY A 177 3.93 5.81 18.87
N PHE A 178 3.31 6.57 19.78
CA PHE A 178 3.06 8.03 19.84
C PHE A 178 4.28 8.99 19.76
N GLN A 179 5.40 8.64 19.14
CA GLN A 179 6.62 9.47 19.17
C GLN A 179 7.41 9.54 17.87
N GLN A 180 6.93 8.97 16.76
CA GLN A 180 7.55 9.27 15.47
C GLN A 180 6.85 10.49 14.89
N GLU A 181 7.52 11.65 14.99
CA GLU A 181 7.32 12.75 14.06
C GLU A 181 7.14 12.15 12.66
N ALA A 182 6.18 12.64 11.87
CA ALA A 182 5.89 12.18 10.52
C ALA A 182 7.16 12.27 9.66
N ARG A 183 7.97 11.20 9.71
CA ARG A 183 9.23 11.11 8.98
C ARG A 183 8.86 10.79 7.56
N GLU A 184 9.34 11.63 6.67
CA GLU A 184 9.19 11.44 5.24
C GLU A 184 10.58 11.35 4.63
N VAL A 185 10.74 10.49 3.63
CA VAL A 185 12.03 10.29 2.94
C VAL A 185 11.80 10.38 1.45
N LYS A 186 12.57 11.25 0.77
CA LYS A 186 12.54 11.35 -0.69
C LYS A 186 13.07 10.08 -1.35
N LEU A 187 12.50 9.72 -2.50
CA LEU A 187 12.94 8.56 -3.29
C LEU A 187 14.44 8.60 -3.62
N GLU A 188 14.97 9.75 -4.02
CA GLU A 188 16.40 9.94 -4.32
C GLU A 188 17.30 9.47 -3.17
N ARG A 189 16.93 9.86 -1.94
CA ARG A 189 17.65 9.47 -0.73
C ARG A 189 17.50 7.96 -0.44
N LEU A 190 16.31 7.41 -0.64
CA LEU A 190 16.07 5.97 -0.50
C LEU A 190 16.96 5.14 -1.43
N ILE A 191 17.14 5.58 -2.68
CA ILE A 191 18.00 4.91 -3.67
C ILE A 191 19.47 5.03 -3.24
N GLN A 192 19.93 6.24 -2.91
CA GLN A 192 21.34 6.51 -2.62
C GLN A 192 21.83 5.89 -1.31
N GLU A 193 21.03 5.97 -0.24
CA GLU A 193 21.46 5.62 1.12
C GLU A 193 20.91 4.27 1.61
N PHE A 194 19.74 3.84 1.11
CA PHE A 194 18.97 2.74 1.69
C PHE A 194 18.71 1.57 0.73
N ARG A 195 19.35 1.58 -0.45
CA ARG A 195 19.26 0.52 -1.48
C ARG A 195 17.83 0.26 -1.98
N TYR A 196 17.00 1.30 -2.00
CA TYR A 196 15.71 1.22 -2.69
C TYR A 196 15.95 0.96 -4.19
N PRO A 197 15.18 0.08 -4.84
CA PRO A 197 15.38 -0.23 -6.26
C PRO A 197 15.28 1.02 -7.13
N ASP A 198 16.33 1.32 -7.89
CA ASP A 198 16.33 2.46 -8.81
C ASP A 198 15.39 2.18 -9.99
N PRO A 199 14.33 2.99 -10.20
CA PRO A 199 13.38 2.79 -11.31
C PRO A 199 14.01 2.99 -12.70
N THR A 200 15.17 3.65 -12.77
CA THR A 200 15.92 3.86 -14.01
C THR A 200 16.85 2.70 -14.37
N ASP A 201 17.08 1.77 -13.44
CA ASP A 201 17.90 0.58 -13.69
C ASP A 201 17.10 -0.48 -14.45
N ASN A 202 17.64 -0.93 -15.59
CA ASN A 202 17.06 -2.00 -16.38
C ASN A 202 16.96 -3.31 -15.59
N GLN A 203 17.90 -3.64 -14.72
CA GLN A 203 17.83 -4.86 -13.90
C GLN A 203 16.62 -4.86 -12.98
N VAL A 204 16.27 -3.69 -12.42
CA VAL A 204 15.10 -3.53 -11.57
C VAL A 204 13.81 -3.73 -12.36
N ARG A 205 13.74 -3.21 -13.59
CA ARG A 205 12.62 -3.44 -14.52
C ARG A 205 12.48 -4.92 -14.89
N TRP A 206 13.57 -5.58 -15.25
CA TRP A 206 13.59 -7.02 -15.52
C TRP A 206 13.15 -7.85 -14.33
N MET A 207 13.60 -7.50 -13.12
CA MET A 207 13.15 -8.15 -11.89
C MET A 207 11.65 -7.98 -11.64
N TYR A 208 11.08 -6.83 -11.98
CA TYR A 208 9.67 -6.55 -11.76
C TYR A 208 8.74 -7.26 -12.77
N TYR A 209 9.14 -7.30 -14.04
CA TYR A 209 8.33 -7.85 -15.14
C TYR A 209 8.64 -9.29 -15.52
N GLY A 210 9.73 -9.88 -15.00
CA GLY A 210 10.22 -11.19 -15.43
C GLY A 210 9.29 -12.39 -15.17
N ASP A 211 8.18 -12.22 -14.45
CA ASP A 211 7.17 -13.26 -14.23
C ASP A 211 5.90 -13.10 -15.09
N GLU A 212 5.86 -12.11 -16.00
CA GLU A 212 4.70 -11.83 -16.86
C GLU A 212 4.80 -12.49 -18.26
N GLU A 213 5.81 -13.36 -18.47
CA GLU A 213 5.94 -14.28 -19.61
C GLU A 213 5.45 -15.70 -19.27
#